data_AF-A0A232F0L7-F1
#
_entry.id   AF-A0A232F0L7-F1
#
_cell.length_a   1.000
_cell.length_b   1.000
_cell.length_c   1.000
_cell.angle_alpha   90.00
_cell.angle_beta   90.00
_cell.angle_gamma   90.00
#
_symmetry.space_group_name_H-M   'P 1'
#
loop_
_entity.id
_entity.type
_entity.pdbx_description
1 polymer ?
#
loop_
_entity_poly.entity_id
_entity_poly.type
_entity_poly.pdbx_seq_one_letter_code
_entity_poly.pdbx_strand_id
1 'polypeptide(L)'
;MFQWLRHYIRQRTLPIKPEVAWAWKTRLSIIYAFVGWQLLGIAMYKILKQNTPDNPTSADYAKLLGVTETHVIKMTGTKKTDEYELKLNEDDFDEYYKQMQEKLEEEQNSVVPSGGYWNRRGVDAERAKKYIES
;
A
#
# COMPACT_ATOMS: atom_id res chain seq x y z
N MET A 1 -6.04 25.88 -16.98
CA MET A 1 -6.41 24.46 -16.90
C MET A 1 -7.46 24.34 -15.79
N PHE A 2 -8.79 24.30 -15.92
CA PHE A 2 -9.77 24.02 -16.98
C PHE A 2 -10.84 25.14 -16.95
N GLN A 3 -10.83 26.05 -17.93
CA GLN A 3 -11.71 27.25 -17.97
C GLN A 3 -13.19 26.86 -18.14
N TRP A 4 -13.46 25.84 -18.96
CA TRP A 4 -14.81 25.36 -19.24
C TRP A 4 -15.51 24.78 -18.01
N LEU A 5 -14.77 24.02 -17.18
CA LEU A 5 -15.31 23.45 -15.94
C LEU A 5 -15.68 24.55 -14.94
N ARG A 6 -14.83 25.57 -14.83
CA ARG A 6 -15.08 26.73 -13.96
C ARG A 6 -16.32 27.51 -14.42
N HIS A 7 -16.49 27.66 -15.73
CA HIS A 7 -17.65 28.33 -16.33
C HIS A 7 -18.94 27.52 -16.12
N TYR A 8 -18.87 26.20 -16.31
CA TYR A 8 -19.99 25.27 -16.09
C TYR A 8 -20.46 25.24 -14.63
N ILE A 9 -19.52 25.15 -13.69
CA ILE A 9 -19.83 25.18 -12.25
C ILE A 9 -20.50 26.51 -11.91
N ARG A 10 -19.93 27.65 -12.34
CA ARG A 10 -20.47 28.97 -12.02
C ARG A 10 -21.86 29.25 -12.61
N GLN A 11 -22.19 28.66 -13.76
CA GLN A 11 -23.53 28.77 -14.35
C GLN A 11 -24.57 27.90 -13.63
N ARG A 12 -24.15 26.78 -13.01
CA ARG A 12 -25.06 25.80 -12.38
C ARG A 12 -25.17 25.97 -10.86
N THR A 13 -24.21 26.61 -10.19
CA THR A 13 -24.20 26.81 -8.74
C THR A 13 -24.60 28.23 -8.37
N LEU A 14 -25.77 28.40 -7.74
CA LEU A 14 -26.14 29.63 -7.03
C LEU A 14 -25.18 29.87 -5.87
N PRO A 15 -24.90 31.14 -5.50
CA PRO A 15 -24.08 31.45 -4.33
C PRO A 15 -24.68 30.78 -3.10
N ILE A 16 -23.93 29.83 -2.54
CA ILE A 16 -24.38 29.00 -1.42
C ILE A 16 -24.49 29.92 -0.21
N LYS A 17 -25.66 29.97 0.42
CA LYS A 17 -25.85 30.71 1.68
C LYS A 17 -24.79 30.25 2.69
N PRO A 18 -24.15 31.16 3.44
CA PRO A 18 -22.98 30.84 4.27
C PRO A 18 -23.27 29.74 5.31
N GLU A 19 -24.48 29.74 5.85
CA GLU A 19 -25.03 28.74 6.77
C GLU A 19 -25.11 27.33 6.16
N VAL A 20 -25.48 27.22 4.88
CA VAL A 20 -25.55 25.94 4.16
C VAL A 20 -24.15 25.44 3.80
N ALA A 21 -23.24 26.35 3.45
CA ALA A 21 -21.86 26.01 3.12
C ALA A 21 -21.12 25.36 4.30
N TRP A 22 -21.33 25.88 5.52
CA TRP A 22 -20.72 25.32 6.72
C TRP A 22 -21.22 23.90 7.02
N ALA A 23 -22.53 23.67 6.93
CA ALA A 23 -23.12 22.34 7.12
C ALA A 23 -22.59 21.31 6.10
N TRP A 24 -22.46 21.71 4.83
CA TRP A 24 -21.91 20.85 3.77
C TRP A 24 -20.43 20.56 3.95
N LYS A 25 -19.63 21.52 4.42
CA LYS A 25 -18.21 21.31 4.73
C LYS A 25 -18.03 20.24 5.80
N THR A 26 -18.82 20.31 6.88
CA THR A 26 -18.75 19.33 7.97
C THR A 26 -19.17 17.94 7.51
N ARG A 27 -20.26 17.82 6.73
CA ARG A 27 -20.71 16.53 6.17
C ARG A 27 -19.65 15.90 5.27
N LEU A 28 -19.06 16.69 4.37
CA LEU A 28 -17.98 16.22 3.50
C LEU A 28 -16.77 15.78 4.33
N SER A 29 -16.39 16.52 5.36
CA SER A 29 -15.28 16.15 6.25
C SER A 29 -15.49 14.77 6.90
N ILE A 30 -16.71 14.46 7.35
CA ILE A 30 -17.02 13.16 7.96
C ILE A 30 -16.93 12.04 6.92
N ILE A 31 -17.47 12.26 5.72
CA ILE A 31 -17.39 11.28 4.63
C ILE A 31 -15.93 11.01 4.26
N TYR A 32 -15.12 12.06 4.12
CA TYR A 32 -13.70 11.93 3.83
C TYR A 32 -12.96 11.17 4.94
N ALA A 33 -13.27 11.43 6.22
CA ALA A 33 -12.69 10.68 7.33
C ALA A 33 -13.07 9.20 7.28
N PHE A 34 -14.34 8.87 6.98
CA PHE A 34 -14.80 7.50 6.84
C PHE A 34 -14.11 6.78 5.67
N VAL A 35 -14.06 7.41 4.50
CA VAL A 35 -13.42 6.82 3.32
C VAL A 35 -11.92 6.65 3.55
N GLY A 36 -11.27 7.66 4.14
CA GLY A 36 -9.85 7.56 4.52
C GLY A 36 -9.60 6.43 5.51
N TRP A 37 -10.48 6.25 6.50
CA TRP A 37 -10.41 5.17 7.47
C TRP A 37 -10.57 3.79 6.81
N GLN A 38 -11.50 3.65 5.87
CA GLN A 38 -11.66 2.40 5.12
C GLN A 38 -10.46 2.10 4.22
N LEU A 39 -9.94 3.10 3.51
CA LEU A 39 -8.74 2.94 2.68
C LEU A 39 -7.51 2.60 3.52
N LEU A 40 -7.37 3.20 4.70
CA LEU A 40 -6.32 2.86 5.67
C LEU A 40 -6.43 1.39 6.08
N GLY A 41 -7.64 0.92 6.42
CA GLY A 41 -7.87 -0.48 6.77
C GLY A 41 -7.52 -1.46 5.64
N ILE A 42 -7.90 -1.15 4.40
CA ILE A 42 -7.57 -1.96 3.23
C ILE A 42 -6.05 -1.96 2.97
N ALA A 43 -5.40 -0.80 3.04
CA ALA A 43 -3.96 -0.68 2.87
C ALA A 43 -3.22 -1.49 3.93
N MET A 44 -3.61 -1.34 5.20
CA MET A 44 -3.06 -2.09 6.32
C MET A 44 -3.26 -3.60 6.13
N TYR A 45 -4.46 -4.04 5.75
CA TYR A 45 -4.74 -5.45 5.48
C TYR A 45 -3.86 -6.01 4.36
N LYS A 46 -3.68 -5.27 3.26
CA LYS A 46 -2.80 -5.69 2.16
C LYS A 46 -1.35 -5.82 2.60
N ILE A 47 -0.84 -4.84 3.35
CA ILE A 47 0.52 -4.88 3.89
C ILE A 47 0.69 -6.09 4.81
N LEU A 48 -0.25 -6.34 5.73
CA LEU A 48 -0.17 -7.52 6.58
C LEU A 48 -0.25 -8.83 5.77
N LYS A 49 -1.19 -8.92 4.82
CA LYS A 49 -1.41 -10.14 4.03
C LYS A 49 -0.24 -10.47 3.09
N GLN A 50 0.44 -9.47 2.52
CA GLN A 50 1.65 -9.71 1.71
C GLN A 50 2.79 -10.30 2.53
N ASN A 51 2.93 -9.87 3.78
CA ASN A 51 4.02 -10.30 4.65
C ASN A 51 3.70 -11.58 5.45
N THR A 52 2.43 -11.99 5.52
CA THR A 52 2.00 -13.14 6.33
C THR A 52 1.89 -14.41 5.45
N PRO A 53 2.58 -15.52 5.79
CA PRO A 53 2.41 -16.80 5.10
C PRO A 53 0.99 -17.36 5.26
N ASP A 54 0.52 -18.15 4.30
CA ASP A 54 -0.89 -18.62 4.25
C ASP A 54 -1.30 -19.53 5.42
N ASN A 55 -0.33 -20.20 6.08
CA ASN A 55 -0.52 -20.92 7.33
C ASN A 55 0.37 -20.31 8.41
N PRO A 56 -0.06 -19.21 9.05
CA PRO A 56 0.82 -18.47 9.94
C PRO A 56 1.03 -19.24 11.23
N THR A 57 2.25 -19.72 11.43
CA THR A 57 2.70 -20.20 12.73
C THR A 57 3.15 -18.98 13.53
N SER A 58 3.00 -19.04 14.85
CA SER A 58 3.50 -18.04 15.79
C SER A 58 4.98 -17.66 15.60
N ALA A 59 5.81 -18.61 15.12
CA ALA A 59 7.20 -18.38 14.79
C ALA A 59 7.37 -17.43 13.59
N ASP A 60 6.46 -17.46 12.62
CA ASP A 60 6.49 -16.57 11.46
C ASP A 60 6.21 -15.12 11.86
N TYR A 61 5.32 -14.92 12.84
CA TYR A 61 5.07 -13.60 13.41
C TYR A 61 6.24 -13.08 14.26
N ALA A 62 6.90 -13.96 15.02
CA ALA A 62 8.10 -13.58 15.76
C ALA A 62 9.25 -13.17 14.82
N LYS A 63 9.40 -13.89 13.69
CA LYS A 63 10.33 -13.51 12.60
C LYS A 63 9.98 -12.16 11.98
N LEU A 64 8.71 -11.93 11.64
CA LEU A 64 8.20 -10.65 11.11
C LEU A 64 8.44 -9.46 12.03
N LEU A 65 8.31 -9.67 13.34
CA LEU A 65 8.45 -8.61 14.35
C LEU A 65 9.91 -8.41 14.80
N GLY A 66 10.85 -9.25 14.34
CA GLY A 66 12.26 -9.17 14.73
C GLY A 66 12.50 -9.50 16.20
N VAL A 67 11.62 -10.29 16.83
CA VAL A 67 11.71 -10.59 18.26
C VAL A 67 12.29 -11.99 18.45
N THR A 68 13.47 -12.05 19.08
CA THR A 68 14.27 -13.28 19.27
C THR A 68 13.73 -14.19 20.37
N GLU A 69 13.07 -13.62 21.38
CA GLU A 69 12.45 -14.35 22.49
C GLU A 69 11.00 -13.90 22.65
N THR A 70 10.04 -14.77 22.33
CA THR A 70 8.61 -14.46 22.49
C THR A 70 7.86 -15.53 23.25
N HIS A 71 7.12 -15.09 24.28
CA HIS A 71 6.10 -15.89 24.93
C HIS A 71 4.85 -15.85 24.06
N VAL A 72 4.56 -16.98 23.40
CA VAL A 72 3.37 -17.07 22.56
C VAL A 72 2.23 -17.65 23.39
N ILE A 73 1.16 -16.86 23.52
CA ILE A 73 -0.06 -17.29 24.19
C ILE A 73 -1.11 -17.54 23.12
N LYS A 74 -1.46 -18.81 22.88
CA LYS A 74 -2.54 -19.18 21.98
C LYS A 74 -3.87 -19.05 22.71
N MET A 75 -4.68 -18.06 22.33
CA MET A 75 -6.03 -17.89 22.83
C MET A 75 -7.04 -18.40 21.79
N THR A 76 -7.87 -19.39 22.15
CA THR A 76 -8.96 -19.88 21.30
C THR A 76 -10.29 -19.51 21.95
N GLY A 77 -11.04 -18.59 21.34
CA GLY A 77 -12.30 -18.10 21.90
C GLY A 77 -12.08 -17.35 23.22
N THR A 78 -12.62 -17.86 24.33
CA THR A 78 -12.44 -17.31 25.69
C THR A 78 -11.48 -18.14 26.57
N LYS A 79 -10.83 -19.17 26.02
CA LYS A 79 -9.94 -20.08 26.77
C LYS A 79 -8.50 -19.99 26.26
N LYS A 80 -7.55 -19.85 27.18
CA LYS A 80 -6.10 -20.02 26.91
C LYS A 80 -5.87 -21.50 26.57
N THR A 81 -5.32 -21.77 25.39
CA THR A 81 -5.22 -23.15 24.87
C THR A 81 -3.80 -23.69 24.98
N ASP A 82 -2.77 -22.90 24.65
CA ASP A 82 -1.37 -23.35 24.76
C ASP A 82 -0.43 -22.17 25.02
N GLU A 83 0.66 -22.43 25.75
CA GLU A 83 1.78 -21.52 25.99
C GLU A 83 3.07 -22.23 25.54
N TYR A 84 3.86 -21.58 24.70
CA TYR A 84 5.18 -22.08 24.32
C TYR A 84 6.17 -20.93 24.15
N GLU A 85 7.41 -21.18 24.57
CA GLU A 85 8.53 -20.27 24.38
C GLU A 85 9.16 -20.54 23.03
N LEU A 86 9.18 -19.52 22.17
CA LEU A 86 9.93 -19.56 20.92
C LEU A 86 11.26 -18.85 21.14
N LYS A 87 12.35 -19.59 20.92
CA LYS A 87 13.71 -19.06 20.80
C LYS A 87 14.11 -19.19 19.34
N LEU A 88 14.22 -18.06 18.65
CA LEU A 88 14.67 -18.00 17.26
C LEU A 88 16.13 -17.55 17.25
N ASN A 89 16.98 -18.26 16.51
CA ASN A 89 18.39 -17.90 16.36
C ASN A 89 18.55 -16.81 15.28
N GLU A 90 19.62 -16.03 15.33
CA GLU A 90 19.89 -14.94 14.37
C GLU A 90 19.95 -15.45 12.91
N ASP A 91 20.46 -16.67 12.70
CA ASP A 91 20.52 -17.32 11.39
C ASP A 91 19.14 -17.53 10.75
N ASP A 92 18.09 -17.73 11.57
CA ASP A 92 16.71 -17.93 11.11
C ASP A 92 16.07 -16.65 10.53
N PHE A 93 16.62 -15.48 10.88
CA PHE A 93 16.18 -14.18 10.38
C PHE A 93 16.87 -13.82 9.07
N ASP A 94 18.15 -14.13 8.92
CA ASP A 94 18.91 -13.87 7.69
C ASP A 94 18.33 -14.63 6.48
N GLU A 95 17.98 -15.90 6.67
CA GLU A 95 17.31 -16.70 5.66
C GLU A 95 15.93 -16.10 5.27
N TYR A 96 15.19 -15.60 6.27
CA TYR A 96 13.88 -14.99 6.07
C TYR A 96 13.96 -13.69 5.26
N TYR A 97 14.90 -12.80 5.58
CA TYR A 97 15.08 -11.54 4.84
C TYR A 97 15.52 -11.77 3.40
N LYS A 98 16.35 -12.79 3.15
CA LYS A 98 16.79 -13.16 1.80
C LYS A 98 15.61 -13.63 0.92
N GLN A 99 14.73 -14.49 1.46
CA GLN A 99 13.52 -14.92 0.75
C GLN A 99 12.55 -13.76 0.46
N MET A 100 12.45 -12.79 1.38
CA MET A 100 11.66 -11.57 1.18
C MET A 100 12.21 -10.70 0.05
N GLN A 101 13.53 -10.51 -0.01
CA GLN A 101 14.18 -9.74 -1.08
C GLN A 101 13.97 -10.38 -2.45
N GLU A 102 14.14 -11.70 -2.56
CA GLU A 102 13.93 -12.45 -3.81
C GLU A 102 12.48 -12.32 -4.32
N LYS A 103 11.48 -12.41 -3.43
CA LYS A 103 10.07 -12.18 -3.79
C LYS A 103 9.79 -10.75 -4.26
N LEU A 104 10.41 -9.75 -3.64
CA LEU A 104 10.27 -8.35 -4.07
C LEU A 104 10.89 -8.11 -5.45
N GLU A 105 12.02 -8.76 -5.74
CA GLU A 105 12.66 -8.73 -7.06
C GLU A 105 11.81 -9.45 -8.12
N GLU A 106 11.19 -10.58 -7.80
CA GLU A 106 10.24 -11.28 -8.69
C GLU A 106 8.96 -10.46 -8.94
N GLU A 107 8.39 -9.80 -7.93
CA GLU A 107 7.26 -8.89 -8.11
C GLU A 107 7.66 -7.69 -8.98
N GLN A 108 8.84 -7.10 -8.79
CA GLN A 108 9.31 -6.00 -9.65
C GLN A 108 9.55 -6.44 -11.10
N ASN A 109 10.06 -7.65 -11.32
CA ASN A 109 10.35 -8.18 -12.66
C ASN A 109 9.10 -8.75 -13.37
N SER A 110 8.06 -9.15 -12.63
CA SER A 110 6.79 -9.64 -13.18
C SER A 110 5.79 -8.52 -13.50
N VAL A 111 5.99 -7.31 -12.95
CA VAL A 111 5.32 -6.10 -13.43
C VAL A 111 5.88 -5.79 -14.82
N VAL A 112 5.27 -6.38 -15.85
CA VAL A 112 5.41 -5.93 -17.24
C VAL A 112 5.22 -4.41 -17.22
N PRO A 113 6.17 -3.60 -17.73
CA PRO A 113 6.01 -2.16 -17.73
C PRO A 113 4.73 -1.87 -18.52
N SER A 114 3.68 -1.47 -17.82
CA SER A 114 2.45 -0.98 -18.44
C SER A 114 2.89 0.12 -19.39
N GLY A 115 2.83 -0.17 -20.71
CA GLY A 115 3.39 0.64 -21.80
C GLY A 115 2.70 2.00 -21.93
N GLY A 116 2.86 2.84 -20.91
CA GLY A 116 2.31 4.18 -20.81
C GLY A 116 3.41 5.19 -21.03
N TYR A 117 3.41 5.81 -22.22
CA TYR A 117 3.89 7.15 -22.59
C TYR A 117 5.30 7.65 -22.18
N TRP A 118 6.06 6.98 -21.32
CA TRP A 118 7.37 7.43 -20.85
C TRP A 118 8.54 6.92 -21.71
N ASN A 119 8.37 5.82 -22.46
CA ASN A 119 9.42 5.24 -23.31
C ASN A 119 9.61 5.90 -24.68
N ARG A 120 8.78 6.88 -25.11
CA ARG A 120 9.01 7.58 -26.38
C ARG A 120 10.20 8.55 -26.36
N ARG A 121 10.48 9.17 -25.21
CA ARG A 121 11.58 10.17 -25.13
C ARG A 121 12.98 9.57 -25.28
N GLY A 122 13.18 8.31 -24.87
CA GLY A 122 14.46 7.62 -25.08
C GLY A 122 14.64 7.17 -26.53
N VAL A 123 13.58 6.60 -27.13
CA VAL A 123 13.60 6.08 -28.51
C VAL A 123 13.72 7.20 -29.54
N ASP A 124 13.10 8.36 -29.32
CA ASP A 124 13.23 9.52 -30.20
C ASP A 124 14.63 10.17 -30.10
N ALA A 125 15.29 10.11 -28.94
CA ALA A 125 16.66 10.60 -28.77
C ALA A 125 17.69 9.72 -29.51
N GLU A 126 17.49 8.39 -29.51
CA GLU A 126 18.34 7.48 -30.29
C GLU A 126 18.11 7.63 -31.80
N ARG A 127 16.86 7.83 -32.24
CA ARG A 127 16.56 8.15 -33.64
C ARG A 127 17.18 9.46 -34.08
N ALA A 128 17.09 10.51 -33.26
CA ALA A 128 17.66 11.82 -33.57
C ALA A 128 19.19 11.76 -33.71
N LYS A 129 19.89 10.98 -32.87
CA LYS A 129 21.34 10.75 -33.03
C LYS A 129 21.68 10.07 -34.35
N LYS A 130 20.88 9.09 -34.78
CA LYS A 130 21.11 8.35 -36.03
C LYS A 130 21.00 9.20 -37.29
N TYR A 131 20.26 10.31 -37.26
CA TYR A 131 20.17 11.27 -38.38
C TYR A 131 21.26 12.36 -38.35
N ILE A 132 21.96 12.53 -37.21
CA ILE A 132 23.07 13.47 -37.09
C ILE A 132 24.39 12.81 -37.50
N GLU A 133 24.49 11.48 -37.36
CA GLU A 133 25.67 10.68 -37.72
C GLU A 133 25.63 10.11 -39.16
N SER A 134 24.57 10.36 -39.93
CA SER A 134 24.43 9.97 -41.35
C SER A 134 24.55 11.18 -42.28
#